data_AF-A0A2G6N4J0-F1
#
_entry.id   AF-A0A2G6N4J0-F1
#
_cell.length_a   1.000
_cell.length_b   1.000
_cell.length_c   1.000
_cell.angle_alpha   90.00
_cell.angle_beta   90.00
_cell.angle_gamma   90.00
#
_symmetry.space_group_name_H-M   'P 1'
#
loop_
_entity.id
_entity.type
_entity.pdbx_description
1 polymer ?
#
loop_
_entity_poly.entity_id
_entity_poly.type
_entity_poly.pdbx_seq_one_letter_code
_entity_poly.pdbx_strand_id
1 'polypeptide(L)'
;MHNYNIPTKRDIDRLNDRLDRLEALIKALPSKPRRTVAKNGATAPKSATDTVMDLIRREKDGIGVAAIRKRTGYDDKKLRNIIFRLNQMGKIERVSRGSYKIAE
;
A
#
# COMPACT_ATOMS: atom_id res chain seq x y z
N MET A 1 25.84 19.52 46.23
CA MET A 1 26.41 18.46 45.37
C MET A 1 25.77 18.59 43.99
N HIS A 2 26.57 18.86 42.95
CA HIS A 2 26.07 19.03 41.59
C HIS A 2 25.83 17.65 40.96
N ASN A 3 24.56 17.31 40.70
CA ASN A 3 24.19 16.07 40.04
C ASN A 3 24.24 16.31 38.52
N TYR A 4 25.38 16.02 37.89
CA TYR A 4 25.65 16.40 36.49
C TYR A 4 24.78 15.69 35.44
N ASN A 5 23.87 14.77 35.84
CA ASN A 5 22.99 14.03 34.94
C ASN A 5 23.73 13.32 33.78
N ILE A 6 25.01 13.02 33.98
CA ILE A 6 25.86 12.33 33.02
C ILE A 6 25.71 10.82 33.26
N PRO A 7 25.29 10.04 32.25
CA PRO A 7 25.17 8.60 32.37
C PRO A 7 26.52 7.97 32.75
N THR A 8 26.48 7.05 33.70
CA THR A 8 27.67 6.30 34.08
C THR A 8 27.95 5.20 33.05
N LYS A 9 29.18 4.66 33.06
CA LYS A 9 29.54 3.52 32.20
C LYS A 9 28.55 2.34 32.35
N ARG A 10 28.10 2.07 33.58
CA ARG A 10 27.09 1.04 33.87
C ARG A 10 25.73 1.30 33.24
N ASP A 11 25.37 2.56 33.03
CA ASP A 11 24.10 2.93 32.40
C ASP A 11 24.19 2.70 30.88
N ILE A 12 25.36 2.97 30.30
CA ILE A 12 25.65 2.67 28.89
C ILE A 12 25.67 1.16 28.63
N ASP A 13 26.33 0.39 29.49
CA ASP A 13 26.39 -1.07 29.38
C ASP A 13 24.97 -1.68 29.44
N ARG A 14 24.11 -1.19 30.34
CA ARG A 14 22.70 -1.63 30.43
C ARG A 14 21.88 -1.28 29.18
N LEU A 15 22.17 -0.17 28.51
CA LEU A 15 21.51 0.18 27.26
C LEU A 15 21.94 -0.77 26.14
N ASN A 16 23.23 -1.11 26.05
CA ASN A 16 23.74 -2.07 25.07
C ASN A 16 23.12 -3.45 25.27
N ASP A 17 23.08 -3.97 26.50
CA ASP A 17 22.43 -5.26 26.81
C ASP A 17 20.96 -5.28 26.39
N ARG A 18 20.26 -4.15 26.54
CA ARG A 18 18.86 -4.02 26.14
C ARG A 18 18.71 -4.00 24.62
N LEU A 19 19.61 -3.33 23.91
CA LEU A 19 19.63 -3.31 22.45
C LEU A 19 19.90 -4.70 21.87
N ASP A 20 20.87 -5.44 22.43
CA ASP A 20 21.19 -6.80 21.99
C ASP A 20 19.99 -7.74 22.15
N ARG A 21 19.25 -7.63 23.27
CA ARG A 21 18.00 -8.39 23.49
C ARG A 21 16.93 -8.04 22.46
N LEU A 22 16.77 -6.76 22.13
CA LEU A 22 15.80 -6.33 21.12
C LEU A 22 16.19 -6.85 19.73
N GLU A 23 17.47 -6.83 19.39
CA GLU A 23 17.98 -7.37 18.13
C GLU A 23 17.74 -8.88 18.03
N ALA A 24 18.02 -9.63 19.10
CA ALA A 24 17.75 -11.06 19.17
C ALA A 24 16.26 -11.37 18.97
N LEU A 25 15.37 -10.59 19.59
CA LEU A 25 13.91 -10.75 19.42
C LEU A 25 13.46 -10.43 18.00
N ILE A 26 14.02 -9.39 17.36
CA ILE A 26 13.71 -9.03 15.97
C ILE A 26 14.20 -10.11 15.00
N LYS A 27 15.39 -10.69 15.24
CA LYS A 27 15.92 -11.81 14.45
C LYS A 27 15.11 -13.09 14.63
N ALA A 28 14.61 -13.35 15.83
CA ALA A 28 13.81 -14.53 16.15
C ALA A 28 12.35 -14.42 15.70
N LEU A 29 11.83 -13.19 15.49
CA LEU A 29 10.51 -12.98 14.94
C LEU A 29 10.44 -13.59 13.53
N PRO A 30 9.53 -14.55 13.28
CA PRO A 30 9.35 -15.06 11.93
C PRO A 30 8.95 -13.89 11.04
N SER A 31 9.68 -13.72 9.94
CA SER A 31 9.33 -12.72 8.92
C SER A 31 7.88 -12.97 8.53
N LYS A 32 6.98 -12.08 8.96
CA LYS A 32 5.57 -12.16 8.58
C LYS A 32 5.58 -12.19 7.07
N PRO A 33 5.08 -13.25 6.40
CA PRO A 33 5.13 -13.30 4.96
C PRO A 33 4.39 -12.08 4.46
N ARG A 34 5.14 -11.12 3.93
CA ARG A 34 4.58 -10.09 3.05
C ARG A 34 3.87 -10.92 2.01
N ARG A 35 2.53 -10.83 1.91
CA ARG A 35 1.74 -11.58 0.92
C ARG A 35 2.37 -11.31 -0.44
N THR A 36 3.27 -12.19 -0.85
CA THR A 36 3.79 -12.24 -2.19
C THR A 36 2.66 -12.89 -2.97
N VAL A 37 2.18 -12.17 -3.98
CA VAL A 37 1.20 -12.73 -4.90
C VAL A 37 1.91 -13.94 -5.51
N ALA A 38 1.52 -15.15 -5.09
CA ALA A 38 2.11 -16.38 -5.59
C ALA A 38 1.91 -16.37 -7.10
N LYS A 39 3.01 -16.38 -7.86
CA LYS A 39 3.02 -16.56 -9.31
C LYS A 39 2.81 -18.04 -9.61
N ASN A 40 1.71 -18.61 -9.15
CA ASN A 40 1.28 -19.92 -9.59
C ASN A 40 0.41 -19.68 -10.82
N GLY A 41 0.73 -20.34 -11.93
CA GLY A 41 0.13 -20.16 -13.26
C GLY A 41 -1.35 -20.50 -13.40
N ALA A 42 -2.15 -20.39 -12.34
CA ALA A 42 -3.57 -20.19 -12.41
C ALA A 42 -3.82 -18.67 -12.37
N THR A 43 -4.54 -18.13 -13.35
CA THR A 43 -4.92 -16.72 -13.43
C THR A 43 -5.32 -16.22 -12.06
N ALA A 44 -4.45 -15.44 -11.41
CA ALA A 44 -4.71 -14.93 -10.08
C ALA A 44 -6.08 -14.23 -10.10
N PRO A 45 -6.92 -14.41 -9.07
CA PRO A 45 -8.21 -13.75 -9.03
C PRO A 45 -7.98 -12.26 -9.25
N LYS A 46 -8.58 -11.70 -10.31
CA LYS A 46 -8.36 -10.30 -10.71
C LYS A 46 -8.53 -9.42 -9.49
N SER A 47 -7.49 -8.63 -9.16
CA SER A 47 -7.60 -7.69 -8.07
C SER A 47 -8.74 -6.72 -8.36
N ALA A 48 -9.35 -6.17 -7.31
CA ALA A 48 -10.30 -5.08 -7.46
C ALA A 48 -9.67 -3.90 -8.24
N THR A 49 -8.36 -3.67 -8.07
CA THR A 49 -7.60 -2.68 -8.85
C THR A 49 -7.55 -3.05 -10.33
N ASP A 50 -7.27 -4.31 -10.66
CA ASP A 50 -7.13 -4.78 -12.04
C ASP A 50 -8.49 -4.72 -12.76
N THR A 51 -9.57 -5.03 -12.05
CA THR A 51 -10.94 -4.97 -12.59
C THR A 51 -11.34 -3.53 -12.94
N VAL A 52 -11.02 -2.56 -12.07
CA VAL A 52 -11.25 -1.13 -12.35
C VAL A 52 -10.37 -0.65 -13.49
N MET A 53 -9.10 -1.07 -13.53
CA MET A 53 -8.18 -0.71 -14.61
C MET A 53 -8.65 -1.27 -15.96
N ASP A 54 -9.11 -2.52 -16.01
CA ASP A 54 -9.69 -3.13 -17.21
C ASP A 54 -10.93 -2.36 -17.70
N LEU A 55 -11.79 -1.90 -16.78
CA LEU A 55 -12.96 -1.08 -17.15
C LEU A 55 -12.57 0.27 -17.74
N ILE A 56 -11.57 0.96 -17.16
CA ILE A 56 -11.06 2.23 -17.69
C ILE A 56 -10.39 1.99 -19.05
N ARG A 57 -9.65 0.90 -19.22
CA ARG A 57 -8.98 0.55 -20.48
C ARG A 57 -9.95 0.25 -21.62
N ARG A 58 -11.14 -0.28 -21.32
CA ARG A 58 -12.17 -0.60 -22.32
C ARG A 58 -12.84 0.65 -22.90
N GLU A 59 -12.88 1.74 -22.15
CA GLU A 59 -13.54 3.00 -22.54
C GLU A 59 -12.47 4.04 -22.92
N LYS A 60 -12.22 4.20 -24.23
CA LYS A 60 -11.17 5.11 -24.73
C LYS A 60 -11.46 6.59 -24.45
N ASP A 61 -12.74 6.97 -24.43
CA ASP A 61 -13.18 8.35 -24.20
C ASP A 61 -13.22 8.75 -22.71
N GLY A 62 -12.88 7.80 -21.83
CA GLY A 62 -12.90 7.95 -20.39
C GLY A 62 -14.22 7.50 -19.76
N ILE A 63 -14.11 6.99 -18.54
CA ILE A 63 -15.24 6.43 -17.79
C ILE A 63 -15.46 7.21 -16.49
N GLY A 64 -16.74 7.49 -16.20
CA GLY A 64 -17.16 8.17 -14.98
C GLY A 64 -17.15 7.25 -13.76
N VAL A 65 -16.80 7.76 -12.58
CA VAL A 65 -16.78 7.02 -11.31
C VAL A 65 -18.14 6.34 -11.02
N ALA A 66 -19.25 7.01 -11.32
CA ALA A 66 -20.59 6.45 -11.14
C ALA A 66 -20.86 5.24 -12.04
N ALA A 67 -20.32 5.22 -13.27
CA ALA A 67 -20.43 4.09 -14.17
C ALA A 67 -19.59 2.90 -13.69
N ILE A 68 -18.35 3.15 -13.23
CA ILE A 68 -17.51 2.11 -12.64
C ILE A 68 -18.19 1.51 -11.40
N ARG A 69 -18.79 2.35 -10.55
CA ARG A 69 -19.53 1.90 -9.37
C ARG A 69 -20.70 0.99 -9.74
N LYS A 70 -21.51 1.38 -10.73
CA LYS A 70 -22.64 0.55 -11.21
C LYS A 70 -22.19 -0.81 -11.73
N ARG A 71 -21.05 -0.87 -12.44
CA ARG A 71 -20.53 -2.13 -12.99
C ARG A 71 -19.82 -3.01 -11.95
N THR A 72 -19.19 -2.44 -10.93
CA THR A 72 -18.38 -3.19 -9.95
C THR A 72 -19.07 -3.44 -8.61
N GLY A 73 -20.07 -2.63 -8.25
CA GLY A 73 -20.70 -2.67 -6.92
C GLY A 73 -19.77 -2.26 -5.77
N TYR A 74 -18.62 -1.62 -6.06
CA TYR A 74 -17.69 -1.22 -5.01
C TYR A 74 -18.18 0.01 -4.26
N ASP A 75 -17.93 0.00 -2.95
CA ASP A 75 -18.15 1.16 -2.08
C ASP A 75 -17.30 2.37 -2.53
N ASP A 76 -17.82 3.57 -2.28
CA ASP A 76 -17.22 4.83 -2.72
C ASP A 76 -15.80 5.00 -2.17
N LYS A 77 -15.55 4.60 -0.92
CA LYS A 77 -14.20 4.67 -0.31
C LYS A 77 -13.22 3.76 -1.04
N LYS A 78 -13.64 2.53 -1.35
CA LYS A 78 -12.82 1.55 -2.06
C LYS A 78 -12.48 2.03 -3.46
N LEU A 79 -13.49 2.56 -4.17
CA LEU A 79 -13.33 3.06 -5.54
C LEU A 79 -12.40 4.29 -5.57
N ARG A 80 -12.59 5.24 -4.65
CA ARG A 80 -11.71 6.40 -4.49
C ARG A 80 -10.26 5.99 -4.24
N ASN A 81 -10.02 5.02 -3.36
CA ASN A 81 -8.67 4.55 -3.06
C ASN A 81 -8.02 3.80 -4.23
N ILE A 82 -8.79 3.11 -5.05
CA ILE A 82 -8.28 2.47 -6.28
C ILE A 82 -7.90 3.53 -7.30
N ILE A 83 -8.80 4.48 -7.59
CA ILE A 83 -8.56 5.57 -8.55
C ILE A 83 -7.37 6.42 -8.10
N PHE A 84 -7.30 6.79 -6.83
CA PHE A 84 -6.18 7.56 -6.29
C PHE A 84 -4.84 6.86 -6.53
N ARG A 85 -4.74 5.55 -6.23
CA ARG A 85 -3.52 4.77 -6.48
C ARG A 85 -3.20 4.65 -7.97
N LEU A 86 -4.21 4.41 -8.82
CA LEU A 86 -4.01 4.33 -10.27
C LEU A 86 -3.49 5.65 -10.85
N ASN A 87 -4.04 6.78 -10.39
CA ASN A 87 -3.61 8.12 -10.78
C ASN A 87 -2.20 8.43 -10.25
N GLN A 88 -1.91 8.07 -9.00
CA GLN A 88 -0.57 8.23 -8.41
C GLN A 88 0.50 7.39 -9.13
N MET A 89 0.14 6.20 -9.63
CA MET A 89 1.01 5.35 -10.45
C MET A 89 1.12 5.83 -11.92
N GLY A 90 0.41 6.90 -12.31
CA GLY A 90 0.43 7.39 -13.69
C GLY A 90 -0.23 6.45 -14.72
N LYS A 91 -1.09 5.52 -14.28
CA LYS A 91 -1.76 4.56 -15.19
C LYS A 91 -3.03 5.12 -15.82
N ILE A 92 -3.62 6.12 -15.17
CA ILE A 92 -4.84 6.79 -15.60
C ILE A 92 -4.63 8.29 -15.47
N GLU A 93 -5.33 9.04 -16.30
CA GLU A 93 -5.36 10.48 -16.27
C GLU A 93 -6.80 10.97 -16.14
N ARG A 94 -6.95 12.19 -15.60
CA ARG A 94 -8.25 12.79 -15.35
C ARG A 94 -8.66 13.64 -16.55
N VAL A 95 -9.74 13.23 -17.22
CA VAL A 95 -10.33 14.00 -18.34
C VAL A 95 -11.17 15.16 -17.81
N SER A 96 -12.02 14.89 -16.82
CA SER A 96 -12.91 15.89 -16.23
C SER A 96 -13.21 15.54 -14.76
N ARG A 97 -14.08 16.32 -14.10
CA ARG A 97 -14.46 16.02 -12.70
C ARG A 97 -15.21 14.69 -12.62
N GLY A 98 -14.51 13.67 -12.13
CA GLY A 98 -15.09 12.33 -11.92
C GLY A 98 -15.05 11.43 -13.16
N SER A 99 -14.30 11.78 -14.20
CA SER A 99 -14.07 10.94 -15.38
C SER A 99 -12.58 10.75 -15.63
N TYR A 100 -12.20 9.51 -15.91
CA TYR A 100 -10.80 9.08 -16.05
C TYR A 100 -10.61 8.26 -17.32
N LYS A 101 -9.49 8.47 -18.02
CA LYS A 101 -9.05 7.66 -19.16
C LYS A 101 -7.70 7.01 -18.87
N ILE A 102 -7.29 6.04 -19.68
CA ILE A 102 -5.95 5.46 -19.59
C ILE A 102 -4.93 6.58 -19.88
N ALA A 103 -3.87 6.66 -19.07
CA ALA A 103 -2.75 7.54 -19.40
C ALA A 103 -1.98 6.88 -20.55
N GLU A 104 -1.65 7.67 -21.56
CA GLU A 104 -0.83 7.25 -22.71
C GLU A 104 0.66 7.21 -22.34
#